data_AF-A0A371AXE2-F1
#
_entry.id   AF-A0A371AXE2-F1
#
_cell.length_a   1.000
_cell.length_b   1.000
_cell.length_c   1.000
_cell.angle_alpha   90.00
_cell.angle_beta   90.00
_cell.angle_gamma   90.00
#
_symmetry.space_group_name_H-M   'P 1'
#
loop_
_entity.id
_entity.type
_entity.pdbx_description
1 polymer ?
#
loop_
_entity_poly.entity_id
_entity_poly.type
_entity_poly.pdbx_seq_one_letter_code
_entity_poly.pdbx_strand_id
1 'polypeptide(L)'
;MDVFAIKKGEGFELSVDEFERQTSHEYPYYRQKKDKKLTLYAICPECGNPIQIINLYGAEMIQNKTHIVKMYGKHTGGAVSGFPYWNEIEKKNCSLYKPSPLGNTEIRTKTKVSEEIRIIIENNWSRIKQNIRSIVGINISNKVLEHMKEVFMASNAYSYKAVNKYNIPYAMLRYQEAITIYKTFLFGSQISEIVKEKINTYSKYFTIKDKEIEKKEGYTDFYNIGIYLTKNQRRDAKQYIHMVIYEADVSGKDGKHIILEEELEMKPWIYS
;
A
#
# COMPACT_ATOMS: atom_id res chain seq x y z
N MET A 1 -11.53 4.79 0.10
CA MET A 1 -10.19 5.23 -0.32
C MET A 1 -9.61 6.02 0.83
N ASP A 2 -8.30 5.95 1.03
CA ASP A 2 -7.66 6.47 2.23
C ASP A 2 -6.85 7.74 1.93
N VAL A 3 -7.19 8.40 0.83
CA VAL A 3 -6.61 9.68 0.40
C VAL A 3 -7.72 10.63 -0.01
N PHE A 4 -7.48 11.92 0.15
CA PHE A 4 -8.35 13.00 -0.33
C PHE A 4 -7.52 14.14 -0.91
N ALA A 5 -8.18 15.12 -1.51
CA ALA A 5 -7.57 16.37 -1.94
C ALA A 5 -8.52 17.54 -1.70
N ILE A 6 -7.93 18.73 -1.63
CA ILE A 6 -8.62 20.02 -1.80
C ILE A 6 -8.49 20.49 -3.26
N LYS A 7 -7.32 20.23 -3.86
CA LYS A 7 -7.00 20.55 -5.26
C LYS A 7 -6.59 19.28 -6.01
N LYS A 8 -7.13 19.09 -7.23
CA LYS A 8 -6.87 17.88 -8.05
C LYS A 8 -5.37 17.70 -8.24
N GLY A 9 -4.88 16.48 -8.03
CA GLY A 9 -3.46 16.14 -8.11
C GLY A 9 -2.74 16.15 -6.77
N GLU A 10 -3.15 17.00 -5.82
CA GLU A 10 -2.51 17.20 -4.51
C GLU A 10 -3.16 16.31 -3.45
N GLY A 11 -2.78 15.03 -3.45
CA GLY A 11 -3.34 14.04 -2.53
C GLY A 11 -2.74 14.12 -1.13
N PHE A 12 -3.60 14.02 -0.12
CA PHE A 12 -3.28 13.93 1.30
C PHE A 12 -3.78 12.59 1.87
N GLU A 13 -3.08 12.06 2.87
CA GLU A 13 -3.56 10.89 3.61
C GLU A 13 -4.81 11.28 4.39
N LEU A 14 -5.82 10.42 4.39
CA LEU A 14 -7.04 10.68 5.13
C LEU A 14 -6.81 10.38 6.62
N SER A 15 -6.64 11.46 7.40
CA SER A 15 -6.67 11.47 8.86
C SER A 15 -7.56 12.60 9.37
N VAL A 16 -7.93 12.58 10.64
CA VAL A 16 -8.71 13.66 11.29
C VAL A 16 -7.92 14.98 11.19
N ASP A 17 -6.70 14.99 11.74
CA ASP A 17 -5.83 16.17 11.77
C ASP A 17 -5.57 16.75 10.37
N GLU A 18 -5.28 15.89 9.38
CA GLU A 18 -4.99 16.35 8.02
C GLU A 18 -6.25 16.91 7.36
N PHE A 19 -7.40 16.24 7.51
CA PHE A 19 -8.65 16.73 6.94
C PHE A 19 -9.06 18.08 7.53
N GLU A 20 -9.04 18.22 8.85
CA GLU A 20 -9.37 19.48 9.53
C GLU A 20 -8.42 20.60 9.13
N ARG A 21 -7.12 20.34 9.10
CA ARG A 21 -6.11 21.33 8.68
C ARG A 21 -6.35 21.84 7.27
N GLN A 22 -6.70 20.95 6.35
CA GLN A 22 -6.89 21.30 4.93
C GLN A 22 -8.23 21.99 4.65
N THR A 23 -9.25 21.75 5.47
CA THR A 23 -10.62 22.21 5.21
C THR A 23 -11.06 23.36 6.10
N SER A 24 -10.35 23.62 7.21
CA SER A 24 -10.66 24.67 8.18
C SER A 24 -12.11 24.66 8.69
N HIS A 25 -12.78 23.52 8.63
CA HIS A 25 -14.20 23.39 8.95
C HIS A 25 -15.15 24.20 8.04
N GLU A 26 -14.69 24.59 6.84
CA GLU A 26 -15.41 25.51 5.97
C GLU A 26 -16.31 24.82 4.94
N TYR A 27 -17.23 25.61 4.37
CA TYR A 27 -17.94 25.24 3.15
C TYR A 27 -16.95 25.22 1.97
N PRO A 28 -17.01 24.23 1.05
CA PRO A 28 -18.06 23.22 0.89
C PRO A 28 -17.79 21.88 1.61
N TYR A 29 -16.68 21.78 2.36
CA TYR A 29 -16.21 20.55 2.98
C TYR A 29 -17.10 20.12 4.16
N TYR A 30 -17.54 21.07 4.99
CA TYR A 30 -18.46 20.84 6.09
C TYR A 30 -19.86 21.28 5.72
N ARG A 31 -20.83 20.35 5.71
CA ARG A 31 -22.22 20.66 5.37
C ARG A 31 -23.18 20.10 6.40
N GLN A 32 -23.94 21.00 7.04
CA GLN A 32 -25.10 20.60 7.82
C GLN A 32 -26.31 20.42 6.89
N LYS A 33 -26.90 19.23 6.92
CA LYS A 33 -28.19 18.98 6.26
C LYS A 33 -29.35 19.49 7.12
N LYS A 34 -30.55 19.55 6.54
CA LYS A 34 -31.79 19.98 7.24
C LYS A 34 -32.08 19.15 8.50
N ASP A 35 -31.65 17.90 8.54
CA ASP A 35 -31.74 16.98 9.68
C ASP A 35 -30.63 17.19 10.73
N LYS A 36 -29.88 18.30 10.64
CA LYS A 36 -28.71 18.65 11.45
C LYS A 36 -27.55 17.65 11.38
N LYS A 37 -27.60 16.66 10.48
CA LYS A 37 -26.47 15.74 10.29
C LYS A 37 -25.35 16.42 9.53
N LEU A 38 -24.16 16.41 10.12
CA LEU A 38 -22.94 16.85 9.47
C LEU A 38 -22.56 15.84 8.38
N THR A 39 -22.39 16.33 7.16
CA THR A 39 -21.83 15.58 6.04
C THR A 39 -20.53 16.23 5.62
N LEU A 40 -19.49 15.42 5.49
CA LEU A 40 -18.14 15.86 5.17
C LEU A 40 -17.80 15.51 3.73
N TYR A 41 -17.18 16.46 3.02
CA TYR A 41 -16.81 16.31 1.62
C TYR A 41 -15.36 16.75 1.39
N ALA A 42 -14.78 16.24 0.31
CA ALA A 42 -13.54 16.68 -0.31
C ALA A 42 -13.60 16.31 -1.80
N ILE A 43 -12.46 16.33 -2.50
CA ILE A 43 -12.36 15.77 -3.84
C ILE A 43 -11.42 14.56 -3.89
N CYS A 44 -11.64 13.69 -4.86
CA CYS A 44 -10.73 12.61 -5.21
C CYS A 44 -9.47 13.21 -5.84
N PRO A 45 -8.27 12.90 -5.34
CA PRO A 45 -7.04 13.50 -5.84
C PRO A 45 -6.67 13.05 -7.26
N GLU A 46 -7.24 11.94 -7.75
CA GLU A 46 -7.00 11.42 -9.10
C GLU A 46 -7.97 12.04 -10.12
N CYS A 47 -9.28 11.87 -9.96
CA CYS A 47 -10.26 12.34 -10.95
C CYS A 47 -10.83 13.73 -10.66
N GLY A 48 -10.65 14.28 -9.45
CA GLY A 48 -11.21 15.58 -9.04
C GLY A 48 -12.70 15.56 -8.71
N ASN A 49 -13.38 14.41 -8.87
CA ASN A 49 -14.78 14.28 -8.47
C ASN A 49 -14.94 14.41 -6.95
N PRO A 50 -16.06 14.97 -6.47
CA PRO A 50 -16.37 15.01 -5.05
C PRO A 50 -16.37 13.61 -4.42
N ILE A 51 -15.89 13.56 -3.19
CA ILE A 51 -15.96 12.40 -2.31
C ILE A 51 -16.64 12.81 -1.01
N GLN A 52 -17.44 11.91 -0.45
CA GLN A 52 -17.93 12.03 0.91
C GLN A 52 -16.92 11.36 1.84
N ILE A 53 -16.54 12.03 2.92
CA ILE A 53 -15.75 11.42 3.99
C ILE A 53 -16.71 10.73 4.95
N ILE A 54 -16.51 9.43 5.11
CA ILE A 54 -17.33 8.57 5.93
C ILE A 54 -16.57 8.29 7.22
N ASN A 55 -17.25 8.43 8.35
CA ASN A 55 -16.76 8.09 9.69
C ASN A 55 -15.48 8.81 10.13
N LEU A 56 -15.28 10.08 9.75
CA LEU A 56 -14.11 10.88 10.20
C LEU A 56 -13.98 10.87 11.74
N TYR A 57 -15.08 11.19 12.44
CA TYR A 57 -15.18 11.18 13.90
C TYR A 57 -15.73 9.85 14.46
N GLY A 58 -15.83 8.80 13.63
CA GLY A 58 -16.44 7.53 14.00
C GLY A 58 -15.74 6.81 15.16
N ALA A 59 -14.46 7.14 15.41
CA ALA A 59 -13.71 6.65 16.56
C ALA A 59 -14.20 7.27 17.89
N GLU A 60 -14.72 8.49 17.89
CA GLU A 60 -15.21 9.17 19.10
C GLU A 60 -16.67 8.83 19.45
N MET A 61 -17.46 8.32 18.50
CA MET A 61 -18.90 8.07 18.70
C MET A 61 -19.28 6.65 19.16
N ILE A 62 -18.33 5.73 19.40
CA ILE A 62 -18.63 4.33 19.74
C ILE A 62 -18.24 4.02 21.19
N GLN A 63 -19.05 4.53 22.12
CA GLN A 63 -19.16 3.97 23.47
C GLN A 63 -20.23 2.87 23.56
N ASN A 64 -20.94 2.52 22.47
CA ASN A 64 -22.00 1.52 22.53
C ASN A 64 -22.09 0.63 21.26
N LYS A 65 -21.67 -0.63 21.42
CA LYS A 65 -22.24 -1.85 20.84
C LYS A 65 -21.98 -2.33 19.40
N THR A 66 -21.23 -1.68 18.51
CA THR A 66 -20.97 -2.28 17.17
C THR A 66 -19.59 -1.99 16.61
N HIS A 67 -18.81 -3.06 16.40
CA HIS A 67 -17.62 -3.22 15.55
C HIS A 67 -17.10 -1.96 14.81
N ILE A 68 -15.84 -1.60 15.11
CA ILE A 68 -14.95 -0.60 14.48
C ILE A 68 -15.50 -0.03 13.15
N VAL A 69 -16.06 1.17 13.22
CA VAL A 69 -16.60 1.88 12.08
C VAL A 69 -15.45 2.62 11.38
N LYS A 70 -14.97 2.07 10.26
CA LYS A 70 -13.74 2.52 9.56
C LYS A 70 -13.94 3.83 8.79
N MET A 71 -12.96 4.72 8.85
CA MET A 71 -12.90 5.98 8.10
C MET A 71 -12.46 5.75 6.65
N TYR A 72 -13.15 6.36 5.68
CA TYR A 72 -12.77 6.31 4.26
C TYR A 72 -13.46 7.39 3.40
N GLY A 73 -12.82 7.76 2.30
CA GLY A 73 -13.41 8.56 1.22
C GLY A 73 -14.23 7.70 0.25
N LYS A 74 -15.44 8.17 -0.09
CA LYS A 74 -16.38 7.55 -1.03
C LYS A 74 -16.76 8.51 -2.15
N HIS A 75 -16.48 8.17 -3.41
CA HIS A 75 -16.95 8.96 -4.55
C HIS A 75 -18.46 9.18 -4.51
N THR A 76 -18.89 10.42 -4.74
CA THR A 76 -20.31 10.76 -4.77
C THR A 76 -21.00 10.18 -6.01
N GLY A 77 -22.32 9.99 -5.91
CA GLY A 77 -23.15 9.51 -7.03
C GLY A 77 -23.40 10.56 -8.11
N GLY A 78 -23.27 11.85 -7.77
CA GLY A 78 -23.62 12.98 -8.61
C GLY A 78 -22.87 14.24 -8.19
N ALA A 79 -23.13 15.34 -8.89
CA ALA A 79 -22.62 16.66 -8.55
C ALA A 79 -23.03 17.06 -7.12
N VAL A 80 -22.16 17.81 -6.45
CA VAL A 80 -22.38 18.30 -5.07
C VAL A 80 -22.20 19.80 -5.07
N SER A 81 -23.23 20.53 -4.60
CA SER A 81 -23.17 21.99 -4.43
C SER A 81 -21.89 22.41 -3.69
N GLY A 82 -21.22 23.42 -4.23
CA GLY A 82 -19.94 23.94 -3.74
C GLY A 82 -18.71 23.31 -4.39
N PHE A 83 -18.87 22.18 -5.09
CA PHE A 83 -17.82 21.59 -5.90
C PHE A 83 -18.09 21.86 -7.39
N PRO A 84 -17.19 22.58 -8.10
CA PRO A 84 -17.45 23.05 -9.47
C PRO A 84 -17.36 21.94 -10.53
N TYR A 85 -16.84 20.77 -10.18
CA TYR A 85 -16.53 19.70 -11.12
C TYR A 85 -17.24 18.40 -10.74
N TRP A 86 -17.89 17.74 -11.70
CA TRP A 86 -18.32 16.35 -11.60
C TRP A 86 -18.39 15.71 -13.00
N ASN A 87 -17.86 14.50 -13.13
CA ASN A 87 -17.88 13.72 -14.37
C ASN A 87 -17.95 12.21 -14.07
N GLU A 88 -19.02 11.56 -14.53
CA GLU A 88 -19.27 10.15 -14.30
C GLU A 88 -18.23 9.23 -14.99
N ILE A 89 -17.81 9.58 -16.21
CA ILE A 89 -16.86 8.79 -16.99
C ILE A 89 -15.48 8.82 -16.33
N GLU A 90 -15.03 9.98 -15.83
CA GLU A 90 -13.77 10.06 -15.07
C GLU A 90 -13.85 9.30 -13.75
N LYS A 91 -14.99 9.35 -13.04
CA LYS A 91 -15.19 8.54 -11.83
C LYS A 91 -15.11 7.04 -12.13
N LYS A 92 -15.79 6.56 -13.17
CA LYS A 92 -15.80 5.13 -13.55
C LYS A 92 -14.40 4.63 -13.96
N ASN A 93 -13.58 5.51 -14.53
CA ASN A 93 -12.20 5.22 -14.94
C ASN A 93 -11.16 5.53 -13.87
N CYS A 94 -11.56 5.98 -12.67
CA CYS A 94 -10.65 6.35 -11.59
C CYS A 94 -10.16 5.09 -10.85
N SER A 95 -8.83 4.96 -10.71
CA SER A 95 -8.20 3.85 -10.00
C SER A 95 -8.57 3.81 -8.52
N LEU A 96 -8.93 4.95 -7.91
CA LEU A 96 -9.39 5.02 -6.52
C LEU A 96 -10.89 4.71 -6.32
N TYR A 97 -11.70 4.66 -7.38
CA TYR A 97 -13.13 4.33 -7.26
C TYR A 97 -13.34 2.82 -7.13
N LYS A 98 -12.77 2.07 -8.08
CA LYS A 98 -12.78 0.60 -8.12
C LYS A 98 -11.37 0.12 -8.45
N PRO A 99 -10.44 0.13 -7.48
CA PRO A 99 -9.07 -0.31 -7.71
C PRO A 99 -9.06 -1.76 -8.20
N SER A 100 -8.29 -2.02 -9.26
CA SER A 100 -7.96 -3.38 -9.67
C SER A 100 -7.06 -4.03 -8.62
N PRO A 101 -7.23 -5.33 -8.33
CA PRO A 101 -6.40 -6.01 -7.35
C PRO A 101 -4.94 -6.08 -7.84
N LEU A 102 -3.99 -5.83 -6.93
CA LEU A 102 -2.56 -6.02 -7.22
C LEU A 102 -2.29 -7.48 -7.62
N GLY A 103 -1.52 -7.66 -8.69
CA GLY A 103 -1.34 -8.94 -9.38
C GLY A 103 -2.10 -9.04 -10.71
N ASN A 104 -3.08 -8.16 -10.95
CA ASN A 104 -3.66 -7.99 -12.29
C ASN A 104 -2.63 -7.30 -13.22
N THR A 105 -2.39 -7.89 -14.39
CA THR A 105 -1.41 -7.42 -15.40
C THR A 105 -2.07 -6.74 -16.61
N GLU A 106 -3.37 -6.48 -16.56
CA GLU A 106 -4.08 -5.76 -17.61
C GLU A 106 -3.52 -4.34 -17.75
N ILE A 107 -3.12 -3.98 -18.97
CA ILE A 107 -2.50 -2.69 -19.28
C ILE A 107 -3.56 -1.58 -19.35
N ARG A 108 -3.26 -0.42 -18.78
CA ARG A 108 -4.09 0.77 -18.86
C ARG A 108 -4.01 1.38 -20.26
N THR A 109 -5.14 1.72 -20.84
CA THR A 109 -5.23 2.39 -22.16
C THR A 109 -4.73 3.84 -22.14
N LYS A 110 -4.89 4.55 -21.02
CA LYS A 110 -4.44 5.95 -20.85
C LYS A 110 -2.94 6.02 -20.53
N THR A 111 -2.13 6.29 -21.54
CA THR A 111 -0.66 6.34 -21.45
C THR A 111 -0.14 7.49 -20.57
N LYS A 112 -0.83 8.65 -20.54
CA LYS A 112 -0.42 9.80 -19.70
C LYS A 112 -0.29 9.45 -18.21
N VAL A 113 -1.24 8.67 -17.67
CA VAL A 113 -1.20 8.24 -16.27
C VAL A 113 -0.03 7.28 -16.02
N SER A 114 0.30 6.45 -17.01
CA SER A 114 1.44 5.54 -16.92
C SER A 114 2.75 6.32 -16.87
N GLU A 115 2.85 7.35 -17.70
CA GLU A 115 4.01 8.25 -17.73
C GLU A 115 4.16 9.05 -16.43
N GLU A 116 3.07 9.56 -15.87
CA GLU A 116 3.09 10.21 -14.55
C GLU A 116 3.61 9.27 -13.44
N ILE A 117 3.18 8.00 -13.43
CA ILE A 117 3.67 7.00 -12.47
C ILE A 117 5.16 6.72 -12.71
N ARG A 118 5.60 6.59 -13.97
CA ARG A 118 7.02 6.39 -14.32
C ARG A 118 7.90 7.51 -13.76
N ILE A 119 7.51 8.76 -14.00
CA ILE A 119 8.20 9.96 -13.51
C ILE A 119 8.24 9.99 -11.97
N ILE A 120 7.12 9.66 -11.30
CA ILE A 120 7.09 9.59 -9.83
C ILE A 120 8.12 8.58 -9.32
N ILE A 121 8.18 7.39 -9.92
CA ILE A 121 9.15 6.36 -9.50
C ILE A 121 10.59 6.85 -9.69
N GLU A 122 10.88 7.49 -10.83
CA GLU A 122 12.23 8.00 -11.13
C GLU A 122 12.66 9.10 -10.16
N ASN A 123 11.80 10.08 -9.92
CA ASN A 123 12.11 11.25 -9.09
C ASN A 123 12.12 10.93 -7.59
N ASN A 124 11.38 9.92 -7.14
CA ASN A 124 11.22 9.60 -5.72
C ASN A 124 11.90 8.30 -5.31
N TRP A 125 12.81 7.75 -6.13
CA TRP A 125 13.34 6.41 -5.94
C TRP A 125 13.98 6.17 -4.57
N SER A 126 14.75 7.14 -4.05
CA SER A 126 15.36 7.03 -2.71
C SER A 126 14.31 6.87 -1.61
N ARG A 127 13.17 7.57 -1.68
CA ARG A 127 12.06 7.43 -0.72
C ARG A 127 11.34 6.10 -0.91
N ILE A 128 11.10 5.69 -2.16
CA ILE A 128 10.47 4.40 -2.48
C ILE A 128 11.28 3.23 -1.89
N LYS A 129 12.62 3.27 -1.97
CA LYS A 129 13.48 2.26 -1.34
C LYS A 129 13.26 2.15 0.17
N GLN A 130 13.15 3.27 0.88
CA GLN A 130 12.87 3.26 2.32
C GLN A 130 11.47 2.71 2.62
N ASN A 131 10.48 3.07 1.80
CA ASN A 131 9.11 2.61 1.95
C ASN A 131 9.01 1.09 1.73
N ILE A 132 9.69 0.55 0.72
CA ILE A 132 9.78 -0.90 0.48
C ILE A 132 10.39 -1.62 1.69
N ARG A 133 11.53 -1.15 2.20
CA ARG A 133 12.17 -1.74 3.40
C ARG A 133 11.27 -1.67 4.64
N SER A 134 10.57 -0.56 4.81
CA SER A 134 9.62 -0.36 5.91
C SER A 134 8.46 -1.36 5.85
N ILE A 135 7.89 -1.59 4.65
CA ILE A 135 6.78 -2.52 4.42
C ILE A 135 7.16 -3.96 4.79
N VAL A 136 8.38 -4.39 4.42
CA VAL A 136 8.80 -5.79 4.60
C VAL A 136 9.61 -6.05 5.87
N GLY A 137 10.09 -5.00 6.54
CA GLY A 137 10.88 -5.12 7.77
C GLY A 137 12.32 -5.56 7.58
N ILE A 138 12.77 -5.72 6.34
CA ILE A 138 14.11 -6.16 5.96
C ILE A 138 14.85 -5.04 5.25
N ASN A 139 16.11 -4.83 5.60
CA ASN A 139 16.99 -3.84 4.98
C ASN A 139 17.54 -4.37 3.64
N ILE A 140 16.65 -4.58 2.65
CA ILE A 140 17.00 -5.06 1.32
C ILE A 140 18.10 -4.17 0.72
N SER A 141 19.15 -4.79 0.19
CA SER A 141 20.29 -4.07 -0.37
C SER A 141 19.90 -3.15 -1.53
N ASN A 142 20.63 -2.05 -1.72
CA ASN A 142 20.39 -1.16 -2.85
C ASN A 142 20.50 -1.90 -4.18
N LYS A 143 21.46 -2.82 -4.32
CA LYS A 143 21.64 -3.62 -5.55
C LYS A 143 20.37 -4.37 -5.95
N VAL A 144 19.72 -5.03 -4.98
CA VAL A 144 18.46 -5.76 -5.23
C VAL A 144 17.33 -4.81 -5.58
N LEU A 145 17.24 -3.66 -4.90
CA LEU A 145 16.20 -2.67 -5.18
C LEU A 145 16.39 -2.02 -6.56
N GLU A 146 17.62 -1.66 -6.95
CA GLU A 146 17.90 -1.12 -8.29
C GLU A 146 17.49 -2.13 -9.37
N HIS A 147 17.84 -3.41 -9.19
CA HIS A 147 17.40 -4.46 -10.11
C HIS A 147 15.87 -4.62 -10.16
N MET A 148 15.18 -4.57 -9.01
CA MET A 148 13.71 -4.56 -8.95
C MET A 148 13.14 -3.38 -9.75
N LYS A 149 13.71 -2.18 -9.64
CA LYS A 149 13.28 -1.02 -10.44
C LYS A 149 13.51 -1.26 -11.93
N GLU A 150 14.69 -1.75 -12.33
CA GLU A 150 15.00 -2.05 -13.73
C GLU A 150 13.99 -3.02 -14.34
N VAL A 151 13.72 -4.14 -13.67
CA VAL A 151 12.73 -5.15 -14.11
C VAL A 151 11.33 -4.56 -14.18
N PHE A 152 10.92 -3.77 -13.18
CA PHE A 152 9.61 -3.13 -13.14
C PHE A 152 9.41 -2.13 -14.29
N MET A 153 10.46 -1.39 -14.66
CA MET A 153 10.45 -0.47 -15.80
C MET A 153 10.47 -1.21 -17.13
N ALA A 154 11.36 -2.19 -17.30
CA ALA A 154 11.51 -2.94 -18.54
C ALA A 154 10.25 -3.74 -18.90
N SER A 155 9.55 -4.28 -17.90
CA SER A 155 8.27 -4.99 -18.06
C SER A 155 7.07 -4.07 -18.27
N ASN A 156 7.24 -2.75 -18.19
CA ASN A 156 6.18 -1.76 -18.19
C ASN A 156 5.10 -2.00 -17.11
N ALA A 157 5.45 -2.60 -15.98
CA ALA A 157 4.49 -2.93 -14.92
C ALA A 157 3.83 -1.68 -14.31
N TYR A 158 4.48 -0.51 -14.37
CA TYR A 158 3.90 0.78 -14.00
C TYR A 158 2.64 1.16 -14.82
N SER A 159 2.43 0.53 -15.98
CA SER A 159 1.27 0.76 -16.85
C SER A 159 0.05 -0.11 -16.52
N TYR A 160 0.18 -1.08 -15.61
CA TYR A 160 -0.94 -1.96 -15.25
C TYR A 160 -2.05 -1.18 -14.56
N LYS A 161 -3.31 -1.58 -14.78
CA LYS A 161 -4.49 -0.93 -14.17
C LYS A 161 -4.49 -0.98 -12.65
N ALA A 162 -3.84 -1.99 -12.05
CA ALA A 162 -3.72 -2.13 -10.60
C ALA A 162 -2.67 -1.19 -9.98
N VAL A 163 -1.76 -0.62 -10.78
CA VAL A 163 -0.74 0.31 -10.31
C VAL A 163 -1.27 1.73 -10.39
N ASN A 164 -1.18 2.47 -9.29
CA ASN A 164 -1.47 3.90 -9.22
C ASN A 164 -0.44 4.59 -8.33
N LYS A 165 -0.41 5.92 -8.35
CA LYS A 165 0.63 6.69 -7.64
C LYS A 165 0.67 6.48 -6.12
N TYR A 166 -0.41 5.96 -5.52
CA TYR A 166 -0.52 5.75 -4.07
C TYR A 166 -0.11 4.34 -3.61
N ASN A 167 0.12 3.39 -4.53
CA ASN A 167 0.46 2.01 -4.17
C ASN A 167 1.78 1.50 -4.76
N ILE A 168 2.62 2.40 -5.30
CA ILE A 168 3.86 2.08 -6.01
C ILE A 168 4.74 1.05 -5.24
N PRO A 169 5.09 1.24 -3.94
CA PRO A 169 5.93 0.26 -3.24
C PRO A 169 5.33 -1.15 -3.19
N TYR A 170 4.02 -1.24 -2.94
CA TYR A 170 3.32 -2.53 -2.91
C TYR A 170 3.24 -3.18 -4.29
N ALA A 171 3.04 -2.38 -5.34
CA ALA A 171 3.07 -2.86 -6.71
C ALA A 171 4.45 -3.46 -7.04
N MET A 172 5.53 -2.71 -6.81
CA MET A 172 6.88 -3.19 -7.08
C MET A 172 7.19 -4.50 -6.34
N LEU A 173 6.84 -4.58 -5.05
CA LEU A 173 6.98 -5.81 -4.27
C LEU A 173 6.12 -6.97 -4.78
N ARG A 174 4.91 -6.70 -5.28
CA ARG A 174 3.97 -7.73 -5.74
C ARG A 174 4.33 -8.31 -7.10
N TYR A 175 4.91 -7.50 -7.99
CA TYR A 175 5.30 -7.93 -9.34
C TYR A 175 6.77 -8.38 -9.41
N GLN A 176 7.52 -8.28 -8.32
CA GLN A 176 8.86 -8.85 -8.18
C GLN A 176 8.78 -10.36 -7.88
N GLU A 177 9.76 -11.11 -8.37
CA GLU A 177 9.99 -12.48 -7.91
C GLU A 177 10.38 -12.52 -6.42
N ALA A 178 10.47 -13.72 -5.84
CA ALA A 178 10.92 -13.83 -4.46
C ALA A 178 12.32 -13.23 -4.28
N ILE A 179 12.46 -12.39 -3.26
CA ILE A 179 13.71 -11.72 -2.90
C ILE A 179 14.42 -12.58 -1.87
N THR A 180 15.67 -12.95 -2.12
CA THR A 180 16.51 -13.59 -1.10
C THR A 180 16.84 -12.60 0.02
N ILE A 181 16.69 -13.04 1.28
CA ILE A 181 16.96 -12.22 2.46
C ILE A 181 18.06 -12.79 3.35
N TYR A 182 18.77 -13.83 2.88
CA TYR A 182 19.92 -14.36 3.60
C TYR A 182 21.01 -13.28 3.77
N LYS A 183 21.67 -13.25 4.94
CA LYS A 183 22.72 -12.28 5.26
C LYS A 183 22.29 -10.82 5.09
N THR A 184 21.02 -10.56 5.37
CA THR A 184 20.43 -9.22 5.37
C THR A 184 20.01 -8.83 6.79
N PHE A 185 20.05 -7.54 7.09
CA PHE A 185 19.67 -7.00 8.40
C PHE A 185 18.18 -6.65 8.45
N LEU A 186 17.59 -6.66 9.65
CA LEU A 186 16.30 -6.04 9.91
C LEU A 186 16.36 -4.53 9.69
N PHE A 187 15.29 -3.97 9.13
CA PHE A 187 15.20 -2.54 8.84
C PHE A 187 14.93 -1.68 10.10
N GLY A 188 14.24 -2.23 11.09
CA GLY A 188 13.86 -1.52 12.31
C GLY A 188 12.48 -0.85 12.24
N SER A 189 11.54 -1.41 11.47
CA SER A 189 10.13 -1.03 11.48
C SER A 189 9.30 -1.96 12.39
N GLN A 190 8.03 -1.65 12.65
CA GLN A 190 7.15 -2.50 13.47
C GLN A 190 7.08 -3.95 12.96
N ILE A 191 7.06 -4.12 11.63
CA ILE A 191 7.05 -5.43 10.99
C ILE A 191 8.39 -6.16 11.16
N SER A 192 9.51 -5.47 11.40
CA SER A 192 10.81 -6.10 11.71
C SER A 192 10.74 -6.97 12.97
N GLU A 193 9.98 -6.56 13.99
CA GLU A 193 9.82 -7.34 15.22
C GLU A 193 9.01 -8.62 14.97
N ILE A 194 7.94 -8.53 14.18
CA ILE A 194 7.16 -9.71 13.75
C ILE A 194 8.06 -10.67 12.96
N VAL A 195 8.84 -10.16 12.00
CA VAL A 195 9.77 -10.98 11.21
C VAL A 195 10.81 -11.66 12.12
N LYS A 196 11.36 -10.93 13.09
CA LYS A 196 12.32 -11.46 14.07
C LYS A 196 11.73 -12.60 14.89
N GLU A 197 10.56 -12.38 15.48
CA GLU A 197 9.85 -13.38 16.28
C GLU A 197 9.59 -14.65 15.46
N LYS A 198 9.06 -14.49 14.24
CA LYS A 198 8.64 -15.62 13.41
C LYS A 198 9.82 -16.43 12.89
N ILE A 199 10.90 -15.78 12.43
CA ILE A 199 12.12 -16.50 12.01
C ILE A 199 12.72 -17.26 13.20
N ASN A 200 12.91 -16.63 14.35
CA ASN A 200 13.53 -17.29 15.50
C ASN A 200 12.70 -18.46 16.05
N THR A 201 11.37 -18.36 15.95
CA THR A 201 10.45 -19.38 16.47
C THR A 201 10.23 -20.53 15.48
N TYR A 202 10.00 -20.23 14.20
CA TYR A 202 9.49 -21.21 13.24
C TYR A 202 10.49 -21.64 12.17
N SER A 203 11.56 -20.88 11.91
CA SER A 203 12.55 -21.30 10.91
C SER A 203 13.34 -22.50 11.42
N LYS A 204 13.50 -23.52 10.58
CA LYS A 204 14.35 -24.68 10.85
C LYS A 204 15.83 -24.33 10.67
N TYR A 205 16.16 -23.52 9.66
CA TYR A 205 17.54 -23.33 9.20
C TYR A 205 18.14 -21.97 9.51
N PHE A 206 17.32 -20.97 9.84
CA PHE A 206 17.74 -19.60 10.04
C PHE A 206 17.35 -19.06 11.41
N THR A 207 18.10 -18.07 11.86
CA THR A 207 17.88 -17.31 13.10
C THR A 207 18.29 -15.86 12.85
N ILE A 208 17.87 -14.96 13.73
CA ILE A 208 18.31 -13.56 13.72
C ILE A 208 19.16 -13.29 14.95
N LYS A 209 20.46 -13.05 14.70
CA LYS A 209 21.46 -12.61 15.69
C LYS A 209 21.90 -11.18 15.33
N ASP A 210 21.96 -10.27 16.30
CA ASP A 210 22.36 -8.87 16.07
C ASP A 210 21.67 -8.16 14.88
N LYS A 211 20.37 -8.45 14.71
CA LYS A 211 19.51 -8.00 13.60
C LYS A 211 19.85 -8.60 12.22
N GLU A 212 20.89 -9.42 12.09
CA GLU A 212 21.25 -10.10 10.86
C GLU A 212 20.57 -11.47 10.76
N ILE A 213 20.07 -11.81 9.57
CA ILE A 213 19.57 -13.16 9.29
C ILE A 213 20.75 -14.09 9.03
N GLU A 214 20.93 -15.04 9.93
CA GLU A 214 22.02 -16.01 9.92
C GLU A 214 21.52 -17.44 9.83
N LYS A 215 22.39 -18.34 9.39
CA LYS A 215 22.13 -19.78 9.44
C LYS A 215 22.30 -20.29 10.87
N LYS A 216 21.45 -21.21 11.31
CA LYS A 216 21.62 -21.93 12.58
C LYS A 216 22.84 -22.83 12.52
N GLU A 217 23.51 -22.99 13.66
CA GLU A 217 24.64 -23.90 13.82
C GLU A 217 24.22 -25.35 13.58
N GLY A 218 25.14 -26.20 13.10
CA GLY A 218 24.89 -27.63 12.84
C GLY A 218 24.29 -27.95 11.47
N TYR A 219 23.90 -26.96 10.68
CA TYR A 219 23.45 -27.17 9.30
C TYR A 219 24.59 -26.85 8.31
N THR A 220 24.98 -27.82 7.48
CA THR A 220 26.02 -27.65 6.44
C THR A 220 25.45 -27.41 5.04
N ASP A 221 24.22 -27.85 4.77
CA ASP A 221 23.65 -27.78 3.40
C ASP A 221 23.23 -26.38 2.99
N PHE A 222 23.11 -26.13 1.69
CA PHE A 222 22.66 -24.85 1.17
C PHE A 222 21.14 -24.74 1.28
N TYR A 223 20.67 -23.83 2.12
CA TYR A 223 19.26 -23.47 2.27
C TYR A 223 19.06 -22.03 1.82
N ASN A 224 17.91 -21.74 1.24
CA ASN A 224 17.48 -20.39 0.86
C ASN A 224 16.42 -19.89 1.85
N ILE A 225 16.46 -18.59 2.13
CA ILE A 225 15.36 -17.86 2.78
C ILE A 225 14.95 -16.70 1.88
N GLY A 226 13.65 -16.61 1.60
CA GLY A 226 13.10 -15.64 0.65
C GLY A 226 11.83 -14.98 1.16
N ILE A 227 11.57 -13.80 0.63
CA ILE A 227 10.37 -13.01 0.89
C ILE A 227 9.66 -12.65 -0.42
N TYR A 228 8.33 -12.69 -0.42
CA TYR A 228 7.52 -12.20 -1.54
C TYR A 228 6.17 -11.70 -1.05
N LEU A 229 5.51 -10.88 -1.87
CA LEU A 229 4.13 -10.45 -1.62
C LEU A 229 3.17 -11.20 -2.55
N THR A 230 2.03 -11.61 -2.01
CA THR A 230 0.98 -12.36 -2.71
C THR A 230 -0.40 -11.92 -2.24
N LYS A 231 -1.46 -12.51 -2.81
CA LYS A 231 -2.89 -12.35 -2.43
C LYS A 231 -3.29 -10.90 -2.13
N ASN A 232 -3.90 -10.21 -3.10
CA ASN A 232 -4.49 -8.89 -2.85
C ASN A 232 -5.99 -9.02 -2.57
N GLN A 233 -6.43 -8.53 -1.41
CA GLN A 233 -7.83 -8.57 -1.00
C GLN A 233 -8.35 -7.16 -0.70
N ARG A 234 -9.67 -6.97 -0.90
CA ARG A 234 -10.35 -5.73 -0.54
C ARG A 234 -11.44 -6.05 0.47
N ARG A 235 -11.38 -5.44 1.65
CA ARG A 235 -12.38 -5.57 2.73
C ARG A 235 -12.67 -4.18 3.29
N ASP A 236 -13.95 -3.85 3.49
CA ASP A 236 -14.40 -2.57 4.08
C ASP A 236 -13.74 -1.32 3.51
N ALA A 237 -13.67 -1.21 2.17
CA ALA A 237 -13.03 -0.11 1.44
C ALA A 237 -11.50 0.03 1.60
N LYS A 238 -10.84 -0.87 2.31
CA LYS A 238 -9.39 -1.00 2.48
C LYS A 238 -8.81 -2.11 1.59
N GLN A 239 -7.51 -2.05 1.31
CA GLN A 239 -6.80 -3.08 0.57
C GLN A 239 -5.76 -3.75 1.47
N TYR A 240 -5.62 -5.06 1.32
CA TYR A 240 -4.69 -5.89 2.07
C TYR A 240 -3.84 -6.71 1.12
N ILE A 241 -2.60 -6.98 1.52
CA ILE A 241 -1.65 -7.80 0.77
C ILE A 241 -0.91 -8.74 1.72
N HIS A 242 -0.67 -9.98 1.31
CA HIS A 242 0.02 -10.96 2.15
C HIS A 242 1.52 -10.89 1.90
N MET A 243 2.30 -10.74 2.96
CA MET A 243 3.74 -10.91 2.95
C MET A 243 4.08 -12.33 3.41
N VAL A 244 4.89 -13.03 2.61
CA VAL A 244 5.29 -14.40 2.90
C VAL A 244 6.80 -14.48 3.03
N ILE A 245 7.28 -15.07 4.13
CA ILE A 245 8.68 -15.48 4.28
C ILE A 245 8.71 -17.01 4.28
N TYR A 246 9.59 -17.57 3.47
CA TYR A 246 9.77 -19.01 3.35
C TYR A 246 11.24 -19.39 3.42
N GLU A 247 11.50 -20.65 3.78
CA GLU A 247 12.78 -21.32 3.59
C GLU A 247 12.62 -22.53 2.68
N ALA A 248 13.69 -22.90 1.98
CA ALA A 248 13.71 -24.08 1.13
C ALA A 248 15.13 -24.64 1.01
N ASP A 249 15.23 -25.96 0.86
CA ASP A 249 16.47 -26.58 0.40
C ASP A 249 16.73 -26.17 -1.07
N VAL A 250 17.97 -25.81 -1.39
CA VAL A 250 18.42 -25.49 -2.75
C VAL A 250 18.24 -26.68 -3.70
N SER A 251 18.25 -27.91 -3.18
CA SER A 251 17.97 -29.11 -3.98
C SER A 251 16.50 -29.24 -4.43
N GLY A 252 15.58 -28.47 -3.82
CA GLY A 252 14.15 -28.46 -4.12
C GLY A 252 13.37 -29.69 -3.64
N LYS A 253 14.04 -30.67 -3.02
CA LYS A 253 13.44 -31.96 -2.63
C LYS A 253 12.38 -31.85 -1.53
N ASP A 254 12.60 -30.97 -0.55
CA ASP A 254 11.73 -30.83 0.62
C ASP A 254 10.64 -29.73 0.46
N GLY A 255 10.53 -29.12 -0.73
CA GLY A 255 9.59 -28.04 -1.00
C GLY A 255 9.89 -26.75 -0.23
N LYS A 256 8.92 -25.83 -0.22
CA LYS A 256 9.02 -24.54 0.50
C LYS A 256 8.31 -24.65 1.85
N HIS A 257 9.03 -24.36 2.94
CA HIS A 257 8.46 -24.23 4.27
C HIS A 257 8.14 -22.76 4.55
N ILE A 258 6.88 -22.46 4.88
CA ILE A 258 6.44 -21.08 5.18
C ILE A 258 6.72 -20.76 6.65
N ILE A 259 7.53 -19.74 6.89
CA ILE A 259 7.90 -19.25 8.22
C ILE A 259 6.91 -18.18 8.70
N LEU A 260 6.46 -17.34 7.76
CA LEU A 260 5.54 -16.24 8.02
C LEU A 260 4.59 -16.07 6.85
N GLU A 261 3.30 -15.91 7.15
CA GLU A 261 2.29 -15.36 6.24
C GLU A 261 1.54 -14.26 7.00
N GLU A 262 1.93 -13.00 6.78
CA GLU A 262 1.38 -11.83 7.47
C GLU A 262 0.48 -11.04 6.53
N GLU A 263 -0.72 -10.67 6.98
CA GLU A 263 -1.62 -9.82 6.22
C GLU A 263 -1.35 -8.33 6.52
N LEU A 264 -0.88 -7.59 5.52
CA LEU A 264 -0.54 -6.18 5.63
C LEU A 264 -1.68 -5.30 5.09
N GLU A 265 -2.16 -4.36 5.90
CA GLU A 265 -3.01 -3.26 5.42
C GLU A 265 -2.18 -2.33 4.52
N MET A 266 -2.65 -2.09 3.30
CA MET A 266 -1.99 -1.19 2.36
C MET A 266 -2.28 0.27 2.72
N LYS A 267 -1.24 1.01 3.07
CA LYS A 267 -1.32 2.46 3.29
C LYS A 267 -1.01 3.22 2.00
N PRO A 268 -1.66 4.36 1.74
CA PRO A 268 -1.31 5.17 0.58
C PRO A 268 0.07 5.81 0.76
N TRP A 269 0.83 5.90 -0.32
CA TRP A 269 2.11 6.63 -0.35
C TRP A 269 1.98 7.90 -1.18
N ILE A 270 2.44 9.02 -0.62
CA ILE A 270 2.36 10.32 -1.29
C ILE A 270 3.78 10.75 -1.66
N TYR A 271 3.98 10.92 -2.96
CA TYR A 271 5.21 11.38 -3.57
C TYR A 271 4.97 12.73 -4.22
N SER A 272 5.91 13.65 -4.02
CA SER A 272 5.94 14.99 -4.61
C SER A 272 6.69 14.97 -5.94
#